data_AF-A0A673N9K5-F1
#
_entry.id   AF-A0A673N9K5-F1
#
_cell.length_a   1.000
_cell.length_b   1.000
_cell.length_c   1.000
_cell.angle_alpha   90.00
_cell.angle_beta   90.00
_cell.angle_gamma   90.00
#
_symmetry.space_group_name_H-M   'P 1'
#
loop_
_entity.id
_entity.type
_entity.pdbx_description
1 polymer ?
#
loop_
_entity_poly.entity_id
_entity_poly.type
_entity_poly.pdbx_seq_one_letter_code
_entity_poly.pdbx_strand_id
1 'polypeptide(L)'
;SEFHSCIHLFSRLFLFMAVALLVSLISVSLSADNAGGKVRSCADVRQFYSGKGFTLNGVPQSEISGEHLRICPQGYTCCTSAMEETLSNLSRREFEGLVREAGRSIQASLNAQYRTFDSESKTQMHSFLQIGLGPFGSKISKVPLSLECNRAIMKLVYCPHCRGLGSIKPCVNYCKNVMKGCLANQADLDTEWQSFIETMLQVASSFGAEPSMDTVIYSIPVRISEAVLAMQENMEIYTSKEGTPSSISEEPKKKGSTVTYPLLANFYEFCTMLLKCVCNSQVTDVSSKLKEMQFYWIQLPSALCSGKTASSTSSDKCWNGITKASYLPEVMGDGLANQINNPEVEIDITKPDRTIRQQIMLLKIMSNRLKNALNGNDVDFQDTSDDFSGSGSGMCADHLCVRGRPPVFGPKTDRPKLYAYVPENKRVKGSGNQIQPSVILLVLLLATLLLRR
;
A
#
# COMPACT_ATOMS: atom_id res chain seq x y z
N SER A 1 7.20 -83.03 -34.81
CA SER A 1 8.55 -82.43 -34.69
C SER A 1 8.51 -80.90 -34.62
N GLU A 2 7.54 -80.23 -35.25
CA GLU A 2 7.46 -78.76 -35.28
C GLU A 2 7.20 -78.08 -33.92
N PHE A 3 6.42 -78.71 -33.03
CA PHE A 3 6.12 -78.14 -31.71
C PHE A 3 7.35 -78.06 -30.78
N HIS A 4 8.27 -79.03 -30.89
CA HIS A 4 9.51 -79.05 -30.11
C HIS A 4 10.50 -78.00 -30.60
N SER A 5 10.52 -77.75 -31.92
CA SER A 5 11.33 -76.70 -32.54
C SER A 5 10.88 -75.30 -32.12
N CYS A 6 9.56 -75.09 -31.95
CA CYS A 6 8.99 -73.82 -31.53
C CYS A 6 9.34 -73.50 -30.06
N ILE A 7 9.29 -74.49 -29.17
CA ILE A 7 9.67 -74.33 -27.76
C ILE A 7 11.17 -74.00 -27.62
N HIS A 8 12.03 -74.64 -28.40
CA HIS A 8 13.46 -74.32 -28.41
C HIS A 8 13.74 -72.90 -28.94
N LEU A 9 12.98 -72.44 -29.93
CA LEU A 9 13.13 -71.08 -30.47
C LEU A 9 12.69 -70.02 -29.45
N PHE A 10 11.55 -70.24 -28.77
CA PHE A 10 11.05 -69.36 -27.71
C PHE A 10 11.99 -69.31 -26.51
N SER A 11 12.53 -70.46 -26.08
CA SER A 11 13.50 -70.52 -24.99
C SER A 11 14.79 -69.76 -25.32
N ARG A 12 15.29 -69.88 -26.57
CA ARG A 12 16.47 -69.14 -27.03
C ARG A 12 16.22 -67.64 -27.13
N LEU A 13 15.06 -67.22 -27.63
CA LEU A 13 14.64 -65.81 -27.68
C LEU A 13 14.53 -65.21 -26.28
N PHE A 14 13.93 -65.95 -25.33
CA PHE A 14 13.79 -65.49 -23.95
C PHE A 14 15.15 -65.35 -23.26
N LEU A 15 16.06 -66.31 -23.47
CA LEU A 15 17.43 -66.23 -22.95
C LEU A 15 18.19 -65.03 -23.56
N PHE A 16 18.03 -64.78 -24.86
CA PHE A 16 18.66 -63.64 -25.53
C PHE A 16 18.15 -62.30 -25.00
N MET A 17 16.83 -62.17 -24.78
CA MET A 17 16.23 -60.97 -24.20
C MET A 17 16.65 -60.76 -22.74
N ALA A 18 16.75 -61.83 -21.96
CA ALA A 18 17.22 -61.76 -20.57
C ALA A 18 18.70 -61.35 -20.49
N VAL A 19 19.55 -61.87 -21.37
CA VAL A 19 20.97 -61.47 -21.47
C VAL A 19 21.10 -60.04 -21.95
N ALA A 20 20.31 -59.60 -22.93
CA ALA A 20 20.31 -58.20 -23.38
C ALA A 20 19.87 -57.24 -22.27
N LEU A 21 18.87 -57.61 -21.47
CA LEU A 21 18.44 -56.83 -20.29
C LEU A 21 19.53 -56.78 -19.22
N LEU A 22 20.19 -57.91 -18.92
CA LEU A 22 21.34 -57.95 -18.00
C LEU A 22 22.51 -57.11 -18.49
N VAL A 23 22.87 -57.20 -19.78
CA VAL A 23 23.93 -56.38 -20.37
C VAL A 23 23.55 -54.90 -20.32
N SER A 24 22.29 -54.55 -20.59
CA SER A 24 21.82 -53.16 -20.48
C SER A 24 21.90 -52.61 -19.05
N LEU A 25 21.53 -53.41 -18.05
CA LEU A 25 21.63 -53.07 -16.62
C LEU A 25 23.09 -52.95 -16.15
N ILE A 26 23.99 -53.79 -16.70
CA ILE A 26 25.44 -53.72 -16.43
C ILE A 26 26.05 -52.48 -17.11
N SER A 27 25.64 -52.12 -18.33
CA SER A 27 26.11 -50.89 -18.99
C SER A 27 25.61 -49.61 -18.33
N VAL A 28 24.43 -49.63 -17.68
CA VAL A 28 23.94 -48.51 -16.84
C VAL A 28 24.75 -48.38 -15.54
N SER A 29 25.29 -49.47 -15.01
CA SER A 29 26.14 -49.46 -13.80
C SER A 29 27.62 -49.18 -14.06
N LEU A 30 28.07 -49.19 -15.32
CA LEU A 30 29.43 -48.79 -15.72
C LEU A 30 29.53 -47.37 -16.32
N SER A 31 28.44 -46.60 -16.30
CA SER A 31 28.46 -45.15 -16.56
C SER A 31 28.34 -44.35 -15.25
N ALA A 32 28.86 -44.89 -14.15
CA ALA A 32 29.25 -44.04 -13.03
C ALA A 32 30.50 -43.31 -13.48
N ASP A 33 30.31 -42.10 -14.03
CA ASP A 33 31.38 -41.12 -14.18
C ASP A 33 32.18 -41.12 -12.88
N ASN A 34 33.41 -41.63 -12.96
CA ASN A 34 34.40 -41.52 -11.91
C ASN A 34 34.90 -40.08 -11.91
N ALA A 35 33.99 -39.14 -11.63
CA ALA A 35 34.31 -37.78 -11.26
C ALA A 35 34.90 -37.85 -9.86
N GLY A 36 36.21 -38.12 -9.78
CA GLY A 36 36.98 -37.97 -8.55
C GLY A 36 36.59 -36.64 -7.91
N GLY A 37 35.95 -36.73 -6.74
CA GLY A 37 35.32 -35.60 -6.08
C GLY A 37 36.35 -34.53 -5.76
N LYS A 38 36.49 -33.54 -6.64
CA LYS A 38 37.12 -32.27 -6.29
C LYS A 38 36.30 -31.70 -5.15
N VAL A 39 36.89 -31.70 -3.95
CA VAL A 39 36.37 -30.95 -2.81
C VAL A 39 36.13 -29.52 -3.31
N ARG A 40 34.86 -29.13 -3.37
CA ARG A 40 34.47 -27.81 -3.85
C ARG A 40 34.92 -26.77 -2.84
N SER A 41 35.65 -25.78 -3.32
CA SER A 41 36.25 -24.73 -2.49
C SER A 41 35.22 -23.67 -2.13
N CYS A 42 35.29 -23.15 -0.91
CA CYS A 42 34.47 -22.03 -0.44
C CYS A 42 35.14 -20.65 -0.64
N ALA A 43 36.20 -20.56 -1.46
CA ALA A 43 36.96 -19.34 -1.66
C ALA A 43 36.09 -18.12 -2.06
N ASP A 44 35.19 -18.30 -3.03
CA ASP A 44 34.30 -17.22 -3.49
C ASP A 44 33.37 -16.73 -2.37
N VAL A 45 32.86 -17.66 -1.55
CA VAL A 45 31.98 -17.34 -0.41
C VAL A 45 32.75 -16.61 0.68
N ARG A 46 34.00 -17.00 0.93
CA ARG A 46 34.89 -16.30 1.87
C ARG A 46 35.15 -14.86 1.42
N GLN A 47 35.49 -14.67 0.14
CA GLN A 47 35.72 -13.34 -0.41
C GLN A 47 34.46 -12.47 -0.31
N PHE A 48 33.29 -13.03 -0.66
CA PHE A 48 32.01 -12.37 -0.50
C PHE A 48 31.72 -11.97 0.96
N TYR A 49 31.92 -12.90 1.90
CA TYR A 49 31.64 -12.69 3.32
C TYR A 49 32.57 -11.62 3.93
N SER A 50 33.86 -11.64 3.59
CA SER A 50 34.79 -10.56 3.96
C SER A 50 34.47 -9.24 3.28
N GLY A 51 34.00 -9.27 2.03
CA GLY A 51 33.59 -8.08 1.29
C GLY A 51 32.38 -7.37 1.90
N LYS A 52 31.55 -8.11 2.65
CA LYS A 52 30.46 -7.57 3.48
C LYS A 52 30.93 -7.05 4.84
N GLY A 53 32.22 -7.14 5.16
CA GLY A 53 32.82 -6.64 6.41
C GLY A 53 32.75 -7.62 7.58
N PHE A 54 32.47 -8.91 7.34
CA PHE A 54 32.43 -9.92 8.40
C PHE A 54 33.77 -10.63 8.59
N THR A 55 34.01 -11.14 9.80
CA THR A 55 35.23 -11.87 10.13
C THR A 55 35.21 -13.28 9.53
N LEU A 56 36.37 -13.77 9.10
CA LEU A 56 36.49 -15.11 8.49
C LEU A 56 36.63 -16.24 9.51
N ASN A 57 36.49 -15.94 10.81
CA ASN A 57 36.59 -16.92 11.89
C ASN A 57 35.42 -17.90 11.80
N GLY A 58 35.71 -19.19 11.68
CA GLY A 58 34.68 -20.23 11.55
C GLY A 58 34.04 -20.33 10.16
N VAL A 59 34.54 -19.59 9.16
CA VAL A 59 34.11 -19.80 7.76
C VAL A 59 34.86 -21.03 7.20
N PRO A 60 34.16 -22.03 6.61
CA PRO A 60 34.78 -23.20 6.03
C PRO A 60 35.75 -22.86 4.88
N GLN A 61 36.73 -23.73 4.63
CA GLN A 61 37.61 -23.64 3.45
C GLN A 61 37.03 -24.43 2.26
N SER A 62 36.27 -25.48 2.57
CA SER A 62 35.65 -26.42 1.64
C SER A 62 34.20 -26.68 2.04
N GLU A 63 33.39 -27.18 1.10
CA GLU A 63 31.99 -27.51 1.35
C GLU A 63 31.85 -28.50 2.53
N ILE A 64 30.93 -28.19 3.45
CA ILE A 64 30.55 -29.01 4.60
C ILE A 64 29.11 -29.50 4.45
N SER A 65 28.71 -30.49 5.26
CA SER A 65 27.29 -30.88 5.37
C SER A 65 26.47 -29.72 5.94
N GLY A 66 25.30 -29.45 5.37
CA GLY A 66 24.40 -28.35 5.74
C GLY A 66 23.20 -28.76 6.60
N GLU A 67 23.28 -29.87 7.34
CA GLU A 67 22.20 -30.31 8.24
C GLU A 67 21.86 -29.28 9.33
N HIS A 68 22.83 -28.43 9.71
CA HIS A 68 22.68 -27.38 10.71
C HIS A 68 21.91 -26.14 10.21
N LEU A 69 21.61 -26.05 8.91
CA LEU A 69 20.95 -24.90 8.30
C LEU A 69 19.45 -24.88 8.61
N ARG A 70 18.92 -23.70 8.93
CA ARG A 70 17.52 -23.50 9.31
C ARG A 70 16.70 -22.76 8.26
N ILE A 71 17.33 -22.03 7.35
CA ILE A 71 16.67 -21.20 6.33
C ILE A 71 17.01 -21.71 4.93
N CYS A 72 18.31 -21.90 4.67
CA CYS A 72 18.77 -22.39 3.39
C CYS A 72 18.44 -23.86 3.18
N PRO A 73 18.15 -24.30 1.93
CA PRO A 73 17.94 -25.70 1.63
C PRO A 73 19.13 -26.54 2.07
N GLN A 74 18.84 -27.64 2.77
CA GLN A 74 19.86 -28.57 3.25
C GLN A 74 20.63 -29.21 2.08
N GLY A 75 21.88 -29.58 2.33
CA GLY A 75 22.84 -30.09 1.33
C GLY A 75 24.25 -29.56 1.60
N TYR A 76 25.17 -29.78 0.67
CA TYR A 76 26.52 -29.22 0.77
C TYR A 76 26.50 -27.69 0.75
N THR A 77 27.24 -27.09 1.68
CA THR A 77 27.20 -25.64 1.94
C THR A 77 28.57 -25.11 2.35
N CYS A 78 28.77 -23.82 2.11
CA CYS A 78 29.89 -23.02 2.60
C CYS A 78 29.51 -22.12 3.79
N CYS A 79 28.28 -22.26 4.31
CA CYS A 79 27.79 -21.47 5.44
C CYS A 79 27.63 -22.33 6.70
N THR A 80 28.11 -21.81 7.83
CA THR A 80 27.78 -22.32 9.17
C THR A 80 26.47 -21.69 9.67
N SER A 81 25.90 -22.21 10.77
CA SER A 81 24.70 -21.60 11.39
C SER A 81 24.93 -20.14 11.78
N ALA A 82 26.12 -19.79 12.27
CA ALA A 82 26.48 -18.41 12.61
C ALA A 82 26.54 -17.49 11.37
N MET A 83 27.04 -18.01 10.25
CA MET A 83 27.02 -17.28 8.98
C MET A 83 25.59 -17.08 8.48
N GLU A 84 24.75 -18.12 8.57
CA GLU A 84 23.34 -18.05 8.16
C GLU A 84 22.56 -17.01 8.97
N GLU A 85 22.76 -16.96 10.29
CA GLU A 85 22.16 -15.94 11.16
C GLU A 85 22.65 -14.53 10.82
N THR A 86 23.95 -14.36 10.61
CA THR A 86 24.56 -13.06 10.27
C THR A 86 24.04 -12.54 8.93
N LEU A 87 23.98 -13.41 7.92
CA LEU A 87 23.45 -13.08 6.60
C LEU A 87 21.94 -12.83 6.63
N SER A 88 21.19 -13.56 7.47
CA SER A 88 19.76 -13.31 7.70
C SER A 88 19.54 -11.90 8.24
N ASN A 89 20.30 -11.50 9.28
CA ASN A 89 20.24 -10.15 9.84
C ASN A 89 20.67 -9.07 8.84
N LEU A 90 21.66 -9.35 7.99
CA LEU A 90 22.03 -8.45 6.89
C LEU A 90 20.88 -8.29 5.89
N SER A 91 20.27 -9.40 5.46
CA SER A 91 19.17 -9.40 4.48
C SER A 91 17.96 -8.63 4.98
N ARG A 92 17.63 -8.78 6.27
CA ARG A 92 16.59 -8.00 6.95
C ARG A 92 16.85 -6.50 6.85
N ARG A 93 18.04 -6.06 7.25
CA ARG A 93 18.40 -4.63 7.28
C ARG A 93 18.41 -4.02 5.89
N GLU A 94 18.95 -4.73 4.90
CA GLU A 94 18.95 -4.27 3.51
C GLU A 94 17.52 -4.17 2.97
N PHE A 95 16.65 -5.15 3.26
CA PHE A 95 15.25 -5.11 2.83
C PHE A 95 14.45 -4.00 3.52
N GLU A 96 14.53 -3.88 4.85
CA GLU A 96 13.90 -2.78 5.60
C GLU A 96 14.40 -1.41 5.09
N GLY A 97 15.67 -1.31 4.71
CA GLY A 97 16.24 -0.13 4.06
C GLY A 97 15.58 0.20 2.73
N LEU A 98 15.38 -0.80 1.86
CA LEU A 98 14.69 -0.62 0.58
C LEU A 98 13.24 -0.18 0.73
N VAL A 99 12.49 -0.79 1.66
CA VAL A 99 11.10 -0.42 1.94
C VAL A 99 11.01 0.99 2.53
N ARG A 100 11.98 1.36 3.38
CA ARG A 100 12.07 2.72 3.93
C ARG A 100 12.37 3.75 2.87
N GLU A 101 13.27 3.45 1.94
CA GLU A 101 13.59 4.36 0.85
C GLU A 101 12.42 4.54 -0.11
N ALA A 102 11.71 3.45 -0.44
CA ALA A 102 10.44 3.53 -1.15
C ALA A 102 9.44 4.43 -0.40
N GLY A 103 9.23 4.20 0.89
CA GLY A 103 8.34 5.04 1.71
C GLY A 103 8.72 6.53 1.71
N ARG A 104 10.02 6.85 1.73
CA ARG A 104 10.51 8.23 1.61
C ARG A 104 10.29 8.83 0.24
N SER A 105 10.49 8.04 -0.82
CA SER A 105 10.29 8.48 -2.20
C SER A 105 8.84 8.90 -2.45
N ILE A 106 7.86 8.08 -2.08
CA ILE A 106 6.43 8.45 -2.21
C ILE A 106 6.09 9.67 -1.34
N GLN A 107 6.60 9.74 -0.11
CA GLN A 107 6.39 10.88 0.76
C GLN A 107 6.97 12.17 0.15
N ALA A 108 8.16 12.11 -0.44
CA ALA A 108 8.79 13.23 -1.12
C ALA A 108 7.99 13.67 -2.36
N SER A 109 7.53 12.71 -3.17
CA SER A 109 6.68 13.00 -4.34
C SER A 109 5.37 13.68 -3.93
N LEU A 110 4.69 13.18 -2.91
CA LEU A 110 3.47 13.81 -2.38
C LEU A 110 3.72 15.21 -1.83
N ASN A 111 4.79 15.40 -1.05
CA ASN A 111 5.17 16.71 -0.53
C ASN A 111 5.56 17.69 -1.64
N ALA A 112 6.17 17.21 -2.74
CA ALA A 112 6.50 18.03 -3.89
C ALA A 112 5.22 18.49 -4.62
N GLN A 113 4.29 17.57 -4.90
CA GLN A 113 3.00 17.92 -5.51
C GLN A 113 2.20 18.89 -4.63
N TYR A 114 2.28 18.72 -3.32
CA TYR A 114 1.70 19.64 -2.34
C TYR A 114 2.28 21.06 -2.46
N ARG A 115 3.62 21.22 -2.51
CA ARG A 115 4.26 22.54 -2.58
C ARG A 115 3.92 23.28 -3.87
N THR A 116 3.79 22.56 -4.98
CA THR A 116 3.36 23.13 -6.26
C THR A 116 1.94 23.73 -6.15
N PHE A 117 1.06 23.12 -5.34
CA PHE A 117 -0.31 23.60 -5.15
C PHE A 117 -0.42 24.78 -4.15
N ASP A 118 0.45 24.79 -3.12
CA ASP A 118 0.40 25.75 -2.01
C ASP A 118 1.01 27.13 -2.36
N SER A 119 1.89 27.23 -3.37
CA SER A 119 2.55 28.50 -3.70
C SER A 119 1.61 29.62 -4.17
N GLU A 120 0.37 29.31 -4.53
CA GLU A 120 -0.61 30.29 -5.04
C GLU A 120 -1.92 30.36 -4.22
N SER A 121 -2.36 29.26 -3.58
CA SER A 121 -3.61 29.21 -2.80
C SER A 121 -3.38 29.46 -1.31
N LYS A 122 -3.26 30.73 -0.89
CA LYS A 122 -3.18 31.08 0.53
C LYS A 122 -4.44 30.58 1.29
N THR A 123 -4.24 29.59 2.17
CA THR A 123 -4.89 29.41 3.50
C THR A 123 -5.95 28.29 3.71
N GLN A 124 -6.17 27.29 2.85
CA GLN A 124 -7.05 26.16 3.27
C GLN A 124 -6.63 24.76 2.83
N MET A 125 -6.12 24.55 1.61
CA MET A 125 -5.64 23.23 1.16
C MET A 125 -4.44 22.70 2.00
N HIS A 126 -3.70 23.62 2.62
CA HIS A 126 -2.54 23.40 3.49
C HIS A 126 -2.84 22.44 4.67
N SER A 127 -4.00 22.55 5.32
CA SER A 127 -4.35 21.70 6.48
C SER A 127 -4.69 20.25 6.05
N PHE A 128 -5.40 20.08 4.93
CA PHE A 128 -5.91 18.77 4.48
C PHE A 128 -4.82 17.75 4.17
N LEU A 129 -3.86 18.13 3.32
CA LEU A 129 -2.87 17.20 2.77
C LEU A 129 -1.72 16.96 3.76
N GLN A 130 -1.37 17.98 4.55
CA GLN A 130 -0.27 17.91 5.51
C GLN A 130 -0.61 17.03 6.73
N ILE A 131 -1.83 17.16 7.27
CA ILE A 131 -2.31 16.36 8.41
C ILE A 131 -2.51 14.88 8.02
N GLY A 132 -2.91 14.65 6.78
CA GLY A 132 -3.28 13.35 6.24
C GLY A 132 -2.16 12.47 5.70
N LEU A 133 -1.35 13.03 4.79
CA LEU A 133 -0.35 12.30 4.00
C LEU A 133 1.07 12.43 4.55
N GLY A 134 1.35 13.48 5.32
CA GLY A 134 2.65 13.73 5.95
C GLY A 134 3.19 12.52 6.74
N PRO A 135 2.42 11.93 7.67
CA PRO A 135 2.87 10.76 8.42
C PRO A 135 2.68 9.43 7.67
N PHE A 136 1.87 9.38 6.61
CA PHE A 136 1.42 8.14 5.95
C PHE A 136 2.58 7.27 5.45
N GLY A 137 3.46 7.81 4.59
CA GLY A 137 4.63 7.06 4.07
C GLY A 137 5.64 6.68 5.16
N SER A 138 5.79 7.52 6.19
CA SER A 138 6.72 7.28 7.30
C SER A 138 6.25 6.23 8.30
N LYS A 139 4.93 6.08 8.49
CA LYS A 139 4.34 5.06 9.38
C LYS A 139 4.31 3.69 8.70
N ILE A 140 3.96 3.64 7.41
CA ILE A 140 3.89 2.39 6.63
C ILE A 140 5.27 1.76 6.46
N SER A 141 6.31 2.58 6.27
CA SER A 141 7.70 2.10 6.16
C SER A 141 8.35 1.66 7.48
N LYS A 142 7.67 1.83 8.61
CA LYS A 142 8.14 1.40 9.95
C LYS A 142 7.51 0.10 10.41
N VAL A 143 6.60 -0.49 9.64
CA VAL A 143 6.00 -1.79 9.97
C VAL A 143 7.12 -2.84 10.00
N PRO A 144 7.31 -3.54 11.13
CA PRO A 144 8.40 -4.50 11.27
C PRO A 144 8.21 -5.69 10.34
N LEU A 145 9.33 -6.22 9.85
CA LEU A 145 9.35 -7.44 9.06
C LEU A 145 8.92 -8.65 9.89
N SER A 146 8.07 -9.52 9.35
CA SER A 146 7.76 -10.82 9.98
C SER A 146 8.96 -11.77 9.91
N LEU A 147 9.00 -12.74 10.84
CA LEU A 147 10.04 -13.77 10.84
C LEU A 147 10.06 -14.56 9.53
N GLU A 148 8.88 -14.93 9.01
CA GLU A 148 8.78 -15.74 7.80
C GLU A 148 9.19 -14.98 6.55
N CYS A 149 8.87 -13.69 6.49
CA CYS A 149 9.38 -12.84 5.44
C CYS A 149 10.92 -12.71 5.52
N ASN A 150 11.49 -12.55 6.71
CA ASN A 150 12.95 -12.50 6.87
C ASN A 150 13.61 -13.80 6.36
N ARG A 151 13.04 -14.96 6.71
CA ARG A 151 13.51 -16.27 6.24
C ARG A 151 13.43 -16.37 4.71
N ALA A 152 12.33 -15.91 4.11
CA ALA A 152 12.14 -15.92 2.66
C ALA A 152 13.12 -14.99 1.93
N ILE A 153 13.39 -13.79 2.47
CA ILE A 153 14.36 -12.85 1.89
C ILE A 153 15.79 -13.39 1.99
N MET A 154 16.16 -13.97 3.13
CA MET A 154 17.45 -14.65 3.29
C MET A 154 17.61 -15.78 2.26
N LYS A 155 16.56 -16.58 2.05
CA LYS A 155 16.51 -17.66 1.04
C LYS A 155 16.62 -17.14 -0.39
N LEU A 156 15.99 -16.02 -0.68
CA LEU A 156 16.03 -15.36 -1.97
C LEU A 156 17.42 -14.81 -2.31
N VAL A 157 18.06 -14.13 -1.34
CA VAL A 157 19.24 -13.29 -1.59
C VAL A 157 20.56 -14.02 -1.30
N TYR A 158 20.68 -14.69 -0.15
CA TYR A 158 21.97 -15.17 0.34
C TYR A 158 22.16 -16.69 0.34
N CYS A 159 21.09 -17.49 0.32
CA CYS A 159 21.24 -18.93 0.16
C CYS A 159 21.93 -19.40 -1.14
N PRO A 160 21.87 -18.69 -2.28
CA PRO A 160 22.73 -18.99 -3.43
C PRO A 160 24.21 -18.94 -3.06
N HIS A 161 24.64 -17.93 -2.29
CA HIS A 161 26.03 -17.82 -1.85
C HIS A 161 26.44 -19.00 -0.97
N CYS A 162 25.58 -19.41 -0.04
CA CYS A 162 25.85 -20.57 0.80
C CYS A 162 26.00 -21.88 0.01
N ARG A 163 25.37 -22.00 -1.16
CA ARG A 163 25.47 -23.18 -2.05
C ARG A 163 26.53 -23.04 -3.15
N GLY A 164 27.40 -22.03 -3.09
CA GLY A 164 28.41 -21.79 -4.13
C GLY A 164 27.83 -21.26 -5.47
N LEU A 165 26.61 -20.74 -5.44
CA LEU A 165 25.87 -20.21 -6.59
C LEU A 165 25.70 -18.67 -6.53
N GLY A 166 26.61 -17.96 -5.84
CA GLY A 166 26.47 -16.52 -5.56
C GLY A 166 26.42 -15.61 -6.79
N SER A 167 26.85 -16.07 -7.97
CA SER A 167 26.75 -15.32 -9.23
C SER A 167 25.39 -15.46 -9.93
N ILE A 168 24.53 -16.36 -9.45
CA ILE A 168 23.23 -16.66 -10.06
C ILE A 168 22.17 -15.75 -9.46
N LYS A 169 21.51 -14.98 -10.33
CA LYS A 169 20.39 -14.12 -9.93
C LYS A 169 19.11 -14.94 -9.69
N PRO A 170 18.24 -14.49 -8.76
CA PRO A 170 16.94 -15.11 -8.54
C PRO A 170 16.02 -14.99 -9.75
N CYS A 171 15.13 -15.96 -9.90
CA CYS A 171 14.08 -15.92 -10.91
C CYS A 171 13.11 -14.75 -10.63
N VAL A 172 12.57 -14.15 -11.70
CA VAL A 172 11.67 -12.99 -11.61
C VAL A 172 10.43 -13.31 -10.78
N ASN A 173 9.76 -14.41 -11.10
CA ASN A 173 8.52 -14.81 -10.41
C ASN A 173 8.79 -15.28 -8.97
N TYR A 174 9.93 -15.92 -8.73
CA TYR A 174 10.36 -16.26 -7.36
C TYR A 174 10.51 -15.00 -6.51
N CYS A 175 11.23 -14.00 -7.02
CA CYS A 175 11.37 -12.71 -6.34
C CYS A 175 10.00 -12.06 -6.11
N LYS A 176 9.12 -12.03 -7.12
CA LYS A 176 7.78 -11.46 -6.99
C LYS A 176 6.95 -12.13 -5.88
N ASN A 177 6.97 -13.46 -5.78
CA ASN A 177 6.22 -14.18 -4.74
C ASN A 177 6.75 -13.90 -3.33
N VAL A 178 8.08 -13.85 -3.17
CA VAL A 178 8.70 -13.42 -1.91
C VAL A 178 8.27 -11.99 -1.55
N MET A 179 8.42 -11.05 -2.49
CA MET A 179 8.12 -9.64 -2.25
C MET A 179 6.63 -9.39 -1.99
N LYS A 180 5.73 -10.04 -2.73
CA LYS A 180 4.27 -9.94 -2.54
C LYS A 180 3.83 -10.51 -1.21
N GLY A 181 4.43 -11.62 -0.76
CA GLY A 181 4.20 -12.14 0.58
C GLY A 181 4.66 -11.15 1.65
N CYS A 182 5.91 -10.70 1.55
CA CYS A 182 6.49 -9.74 2.50
C CYS A 182 5.75 -8.40 2.60
N LEU A 183 5.17 -7.92 1.49
CA LEU A 183 4.48 -6.63 1.38
C LEU A 183 2.96 -6.76 1.32
N ALA A 184 2.41 -7.91 1.70
CA ALA A 184 1.00 -8.21 1.52
C ALA A 184 0.08 -7.24 2.29
N ASN A 185 0.46 -6.86 3.51
CA ASN A 185 -0.27 -5.86 4.28
C ASN A 185 -0.22 -4.50 3.59
N GLN A 186 0.94 -4.08 3.09
CA GLN A 186 1.10 -2.81 2.40
C GLN A 186 0.26 -2.77 1.10
N ALA A 187 0.14 -3.90 0.40
CA ALA A 187 -0.71 -4.01 -0.79
C ALA A 187 -2.21 -3.84 -0.48
N ASP A 188 -2.70 -4.10 0.74
CA ASP A 188 -4.10 -3.82 1.12
C ASP A 188 -4.43 -2.31 1.11
N LEU A 189 -3.44 -1.42 1.11
CA LEU A 189 -3.64 0.03 1.00
C LEU A 189 -4.13 0.43 -0.40
N ASP A 190 -3.86 -0.39 -1.42
CA ASP A 190 -4.00 -0.03 -2.82
C ASP A 190 -5.41 0.43 -3.19
N THR A 191 -6.45 -0.26 -2.72
CA THR A 191 -7.84 0.11 -3.04
C THR A 191 -8.21 1.51 -2.54
N GLU A 192 -7.90 1.83 -1.29
CA GLU A 192 -8.21 3.15 -0.72
C GLU A 192 -7.26 4.23 -1.22
N TRP A 193 -6.03 3.85 -1.54
CA TRP A 193 -5.04 4.72 -2.16
C TRP A 193 -5.50 5.16 -3.55
N GLN A 194 -5.95 4.22 -4.39
CA GLN A 194 -6.50 4.53 -5.71
C GLN A 194 -7.73 5.44 -5.60
N SER A 195 -8.68 5.11 -4.72
CA SER A 195 -9.87 5.95 -4.44
C SER A 195 -9.48 7.37 -3.99
N PHE A 196 -8.46 7.49 -3.13
CA PHE A 196 -7.93 8.77 -2.69
C PHE A 196 -7.33 9.57 -3.86
N ILE A 197 -6.46 8.94 -4.66
CA ILE A 197 -5.83 9.57 -5.84
C ILE A 197 -6.89 10.01 -6.86
N GLU A 198 -7.90 9.19 -7.14
CA GLU A 198 -9.02 9.55 -8.02
C GLU A 198 -9.81 10.74 -7.49
N THR A 199 -10.05 10.79 -6.18
CA THR A 199 -10.72 11.93 -5.54
C THR A 199 -9.86 13.19 -5.66
N MET A 200 -8.55 13.08 -5.47
CA MET A 200 -7.61 14.19 -5.66
C MET A 200 -7.57 14.68 -7.10
N LEU A 201 -7.66 13.78 -8.09
CA LEU A 201 -7.77 14.13 -9.50
C LEU A 201 -9.08 14.86 -9.82
N GLN A 202 -10.18 14.48 -9.16
CA GLN A 202 -11.46 15.21 -9.27
C GLN A 202 -11.36 16.61 -8.67
N VAL A 203 -10.74 16.74 -7.49
CA VAL A 203 -10.43 18.04 -6.87
C VAL A 203 -9.61 18.89 -7.83
N ALA A 204 -8.52 18.34 -8.40
CA ALA A 204 -7.70 19.03 -9.38
C ALA A 204 -8.52 19.50 -10.60
N SER A 205 -9.42 18.65 -11.13
CA SER A 205 -10.29 19.02 -12.24
C SER A 205 -11.33 20.11 -11.89
N SER A 206 -11.74 20.21 -10.63
CA SER A 206 -12.73 21.21 -10.20
C SER A 206 -12.20 22.65 -10.25
N PHE A 207 -10.87 22.85 -10.18
CA PHE A 207 -10.26 24.17 -10.37
C PHE A 207 -10.46 24.73 -11.78
N GLY A 208 -10.58 23.86 -12.79
CA GLY A 208 -10.89 24.23 -14.16
C GLY A 208 -12.39 24.31 -14.48
N ALA A 209 -13.27 23.98 -13.54
CA ALA A 209 -14.71 24.05 -13.75
C ALA A 209 -15.20 25.51 -13.70
N GLU A 210 -16.18 25.89 -14.53
CA GLU A 210 -16.72 27.25 -14.53
C GLU A 210 -17.94 27.39 -13.60
N PRO A 211 -18.00 28.47 -12.78
CA PRO A 211 -16.97 29.49 -12.57
C PRO A 211 -15.80 28.95 -11.72
N SER A 212 -14.55 29.17 -12.17
CA SER A 212 -13.38 28.70 -11.44
C SER A 212 -13.27 29.40 -10.09
N MET A 213 -12.63 28.74 -9.10
CA MET A 213 -12.39 29.33 -7.78
C MET A 213 -11.75 30.72 -7.89
N ASP A 214 -10.76 30.88 -8.77
CA ASP A 214 -10.13 32.17 -9.04
C ASP A 214 -11.14 33.21 -9.54
N THR A 215 -11.99 32.82 -10.50
CA THR A 215 -13.04 33.72 -11.03
C THR A 215 -13.95 34.22 -9.92
N VAL A 216 -14.34 33.33 -8.99
CA VAL A 216 -15.18 33.70 -7.84
C VAL A 216 -14.43 34.60 -6.87
N ILE A 217 -13.21 34.25 -6.47
CA ILE A 217 -12.40 35.03 -5.52
C ILE A 217 -12.12 36.44 -6.05
N TYR A 218 -11.70 36.55 -7.31
CA TYR A 218 -11.44 37.84 -7.94
C TYR A 218 -12.71 38.64 -8.25
N SER A 219 -13.88 38.00 -8.28
CA SER A 219 -15.16 38.71 -8.39
C SER A 219 -15.63 39.34 -7.08
N ILE A 220 -15.07 38.97 -5.92
CA ILE A 220 -15.52 39.46 -4.60
C ILE A 220 -15.50 41.00 -4.52
N PRO A 221 -14.43 41.72 -4.89
CA PRO A 221 -14.43 43.18 -4.84
C PRO A 221 -15.51 43.82 -5.73
N VAL A 222 -15.79 43.22 -6.89
CA VAL A 222 -16.86 43.66 -7.80
C VAL A 222 -18.22 43.45 -7.16
N ARG A 223 -18.48 42.28 -6.58
CA ARG A 223 -19.72 41.99 -5.86
C ARG A 223 -19.94 42.92 -4.66
N ILE A 224 -18.88 43.25 -3.93
CA ILE A 224 -18.94 44.24 -2.84
C ILE A 224 -19.30 45.61 -3.40
N SER A 225 -18.67 46.04 -4.49
CA SER A 225 -18.94 47.34 -5.12
C SER A 225 -20.37 47.43 -5.66
N GLU A 226 -20.86 46.39 -6.33
CA GLU A 226 -22.25 46.25 -6.79
C GLU A 226 -23.23 46.31 -5.61
N ALA A 227 -22.95 45.62 -4.51
CA ALA A 227 -23.78 45.65 -3.32
C ALA A 227 -23.82 47.05 -2.67
N VAL A 228 -22.69 47.75 -2.61
CA VAL A 228 -22.62 49.13 -2.11
C VAL A 228 -23.42 50.08 -3.00
N LEU A 229 -23.30 49.96 -4.33
CA LEU A 229 -24.07 50.78 -5.26
C LEU A 229 -25.57 50.49 -5.14
N ALA A 230 -25.97 49.21 -5.08
CA ALA A 230 -27.35 48.83 -4.88
C ALA A 230 -27.90 49.35 -3.54
N MET A 231 -27.08 49.40 -2.49
CA MET A 231 -27.44 50.00 -1.19
C MET A 231 -27.62 51.52 -1.33
N GLN A 232 -26.75 52.21 -2.05
CA GLN A 232 -26.81 53.66 -2.27
C GLN A 232 -28.01 54.06 -3.13
N GLU A 233 -28.29 53.33 -4.22
CA GLU A 233 -29.40 53.59 -5.12
C GLU A 233 -30.76 53.33 -4.47
N ASN A 234 -30.85 52.33 -3.59
CA ASN A 234 -32.07 52.01 -2.87
C ASN A 234 -32.13 52.66 -1.47
N MET A 235 -31.22 53.58 -1.14
CA MET A 235 -31.09 54.18 0.18
C MET A 235 -32.40 54.83 0.65
N GLU A 236 -33.10 55.56 -0.22
CA GLU A 236 -34.39 56.19 0.10
C GLU A 236 -35.52 55.18 0.39
N ILE A 237 -35.48 54.00 -0.24
CA ILE A 237 -36.45 52.93 -0.01
C ILE A 237 -36.16 52.24 1.33
N TYR A 238 -34.89 52.11 1.71
CA TYR A 238 -34.50 51.55 3.00
C TYR A 238 -34.79 52.51 4.15
N THR A 239 -34.47 53.81 3.99
CA THR A 239 -34.72 54.83 5.01
C THR A 239 -36.21 55.17 5.18
N SER A 240 -37.04 55.00 4.14
CA SER A 240 -38.50 55.18 4.25
C SER A 240 -39.22 54.00 4.91
N LYS A 241 -38.62 52.79 4.88
CA LYS A 241 -39.13 51.61 5.58
C LYS A 241 -38.75 51.59 7.07
N GLU A 242 -37.62 52.19 7.44
CA GLU A 242 -37.27 52.51 8.83
C GLU A 242 -37.81 53.90 9.20
N GLY A 243 -39.10 53.96 9.50
CA GLY A 243 -39.74 55.23 9.87
C GLY A 243 -39.13 55.85 11.14
N THR A 244 -38.24 56.83 11.00
CA THR A 244 -38.28 58.15 11.68
C THR A 244 -37.28 59.11 11.02
N PRO A 245 -37.67 60.33 10.59
CA PRO A 245 -36.74 61.25 9.94
C PRO A 245 -35.87 61.93 11.01
N SER A 246 -34.57 61.66 11.00
CA SER A 246 -33.58 62.49 11.70
C SER A 246 -32.84 63.34 10.68
N SER A 247 -33.02 64.64 10.85
CA SER A 247 -32.61 65.73 9.97
C SER A 247 -31.12 66.10 10.10
N ILE A 248 -30.61 66.70 9.01
CA ILE A 248 -29.38 67.51 8.84
C ILE A 248 -28.11 66.66 8.70
N SER A 249 -27.29 66.74 7.65
CA SER A 249 -26.73 67.93 6.99
C SER A 249 -26.26 67.60 5.57
N GLU A 250 -26.51 68.51 4.61
CA GLU A 250 -25.83 68.52 3.31
C GLU A 250 -24.33 68.79 3.51
N GLU A 251 -23.46 67.93 2.96
CA GLU A 251 -22.06 68.25 2.71
C GLU A 251 -21.71 68.11 1.22
N PRO A 252 -20.74 68.90 0.72
CA PRO A 252 -20.61 69.19 -0.70
C PRO A 252 -19.99 68.02 -1.48
N LYS A 253 -20.56 67.80 -2.68
CA LYS A 253 -20.04 66.91 -3.73
C LYS A 253 -18.55 67.16 -4.00
N LYS A 254 -17.67 66.39 -3.36
CA LYS A 254 -16.31 66.18 -3.88
C LYS A 254 -16.43 65.30 -5.12
N LYS A 255 -15.97 65.82 -6.27
CA LYS A 255 -15.71 65.03 -7.47
C LYS A 255 -14.73 63.91 -7.11
N GLY A 256 -15.25 62.76 -6.72
CA GLY A 256 -14.50 61.51 -6.67
C GLY A 256 -14.03 61.24 -8.09
N SER A 257 -12.73 61.02 -8.23
CA SER A 257 -12.13 60.55 -9.47
C SER A 257 -12.97 59.38 -9.97
N THR A 258 -13.62 59.53 -11.14
CA THR A 258 -14.26 58.43 -11.82
C THR A 258 -13.16 57.44 -12.14
N VAL A 259 -12.92 56.49 -11.23
CA VAL A 259 -12.07 55.35 -11.54
C VAL A 259 -12.78 54.69 -12.71
N THR A 260 -12.18 54.83 -13.89
CA THR A 260 -12.75 54.37 -15.14
C THR A 260 -12.89 52.86 -15.03
N TYR A 261 -14.12 52.39 -14.73
CA TYR A 261 -14.53 50.99 -14.71
C TYR A 261 -13.97 50.15 -15.89
N PRO A 262 -13.81 50.69 -17.13
CA PRO A 262 -13.20 49.93 -18.21
C PRO A 262 -11.74 49.53 -17.97
N LEU A 263 -10.95 50.34 -17.26
CA LEU A 263 -9.53 50.06 -17.01
C LEU A 263 -9.33 49.01 -15.92
N LEU A 264 -10.17 49.02 -14.88
CA LEU A 264 -10.19 47.96 -13.88
C LEU A 264 -10.73 46.65 -14.48
N ALA A 265 -11.81 46.68 -15.26
CA ALA A 265 -12.35 45.48 -15.91
C ALA A 265 -11.33 44.81 -16.84
N ASN A 266 -10.68 45.58 -17.73
CA ASN A 266 -9.69 45.05 -18.67
C ASN A 266 -8.41 44.52 -17.97
N PHE A 267 -7.96 45.18 -16.89
CA PHE A 267 -6.83 44.70 -16.10
C PHE A 267 -7.18 43.42 -15.33
N TYR A 268 -8.40 43.32 -14.81
CA TYR A 268 -8.89 42.09 -14.17
C TYR A 268 -9.08 40.96 -15.18
N GLU A 269 -9.61 41.22 -16.36
CA GLU A 269 -9.82 40.19 -17.41
C GLU A 269 -8.49 39.62 -17.91
N PHE A 270 -7.46 40.47 -18.04
CA PHE A 270 -6.08 40.06 -18.32
C PHE A 270 -5.45 39.24 -17.18
N CYS A 271 -5.60 39.67 -15.92
CA CYS A 271 -5.11 38.92 -14.75
C CYS A 271 -5.83 37.59 -14.58
N THR A 272 -7.14 37.53 -14.82
CA THR A 272 -7.96 36.30 -14.73
C THR A 272 -7.54 35.31 -15.81
N MET A 273 -7.25 35.78 -17.03
CA MET A 273 -6.77 34.93 -18.12
C MET A 273 -5.36 34.37 -17.83
N LEU A 274 -4.44 35.19 -17.31
CA LEU A 274 -3.10 34.72 -16.95
C LEU A 274 -3.11 33.73 -15.79
N LEU A 275 -3.90 33.99 -14.73
CA LEU A 275 -4.03 33.04 -13.61
C LEU A 275 -4.68 31.72 -14.04
N LYS A 276 -5.73 31.76 -14.87
CA LYS A 276 -6.33 30.54 -15.45
C LYS A 276 -5.29 29.69 -16.18
N CYS A 277 -4.35 30.30 -16.90
CA CYS A 277 -3.32 29.58 -17.64
C CYS A 277 -2.27 28.92 -16.72
N VAL A 278 -1.79 29.65 -15.71
CA VAL A 278 -0.80 29.14 -14.73
C VAL A 278 -1.40 28.01 -13.88
N CYS A 279 -2.59 28.23 -13.33
CA CYS A 279 -3.34 27.24 -12.54
C CYS A 279 -3.60 25.96 -13.36
N ASN A 280 -4.06 26.07 -14.62
CA ASN A 280 -4.27 24.90 -15.48
C ASN A 280 -2.97 24.11 -15.72
N SER A 281 -1.85 24.78 -16.00
CA SER A 281 -0.59 24.10 -16.27
C SER A 281 -0.09 23.32 -15.04
N GLN A 282 -0.18 23.88 -13.83
CA GLN A 282 0.19 23.22 -12.57
C GLN A 282 -0.75 22.07 -12.23
N VAL A 283 -2.07 22.25 -12.40
CA VAL A 283 -3.08 21.19 -12.22
C VAL A 283 -2.80 20.00 -13.14
N THR A 284 -2.37 20.22 -14.39
CA THR A 284 -2.02 19.13 -15.31
C THR A 284 -0.76 18.35 -14.90
N ASP A 285 0.27 19.02 -14.41
CA ASP A 285 1.51 18.37 -13.94
C ASP A 285 1.25 17.54 -12.67
N VAL A 286 0.54 18.13 -11.70
CA VAL A 286 0.10 17.42 -10.48
C VAL A 286 -0.75 16.21 -10.82
N SER A 287 -1.70 16.36 -11.75
CA SER A 287 -2.56 15.26 -12.20
C SER A 287 -1.76 14.13 -12.85
N SER A 288 -0.74 14.44 -13.66
CA SER A 288 0.13 13.42 -14.24
C SER A 288 0.90 12.65 -13.16
N LYS A 289 1.46 13.37 -12.19
CA LYS A 289 2.24 12.77 -11.10
C LYS A 289 1.39 11.93 -10.16
N LEU A 290 0.16 12.37 -9.86
CA LEU A 290 -0.80 11.58 -9.09
C LEU A 290 -1.15 10.27 -9.81
N LYS A 291 -1.35 10.30 -11.14
CA LYS A 291 -1.61 9.09 -11.94
C LYS A 291 -0.43 8.11 -11.92
N GLU A 292 0.81 8.60 -12.01
CA GLU A 292 2.01 7.75 -11.89
C GLU A 292 2.05 7.01 -10.54
N MET A 293 1.56 7.64 -9.46
CA MET A 293 1.54 7.06 -8.12
C MET A 293 0.31 6.17 -7.85
N GLN A 294 -0.68 6.09 -8.75
CA GLN A 294 -1.95 5.39 -8.51
C GLN A 294 -1.77 3.92 -8.09
N PHE A 295 -0.83 3.22 -8.72
CA PHE A 295 -0.60 1.77 -8.51
C PHE A 295 0.64 1.48 -7.66
N TYR A 296 1.09 2.45 -6.86
CA TYR A 296 2.37 2.40 -6.17
C TYR A 296 2.55 1.15 -5.29
N TRP A 297 1.54 0.80 -4.49
CA TRP A 297 1.63 -0.28 -3.51
C TRP A 297 1.74 -1.66 -4.14
N ILE A 298 1.01 -1.90 -5.25
CA ILE A 298 1.06 -3.18 -5.99
C ILE A 298 2.24 -3.26 -6.96
N GLN A 299 2.80 -2.12 -7.39
CA GLN A 299 4.00 -2.11 -8.23
C GLN A 299 5.30 -2.26 -7.44
N LEU A 300 5.30 -1.93 -6.14
CA LEU A 300 6.49 -1.98 -5.29
C LEU A 300 7.21 -3.35 -5.31
N PRO A 301 6.53 -4.51 -5.21
CA PRO A 301 7.18 -5.81 -5.36
C PRO A 301 7.96 -5.96 -6.67
N SER A 302 7.40 -5.52 -7.79
CA SER A 302 8.06 -5.59 -9.10
C SER A 302 9.23 -4.62 -9.19
N ALA A 303 9.08 -3.41 -8.65
CA ALA A 303 10.15 -2.41 -8.59
C ALA A 303 11.35 -2.91 -7.77
N LEU A 304 11.11 -3.58 -6.63
CA LEU A 304 12.17 -4.14 -5.79
C LEU A 304 12.91 -5.31 -6.45
N CYS A 305 12.25 -6.04 -7.34
CA CYS A 305 12.84 -7.14 -8.11
C CYS A 305 13.56 -6.69 -9.39
N SER A 306 13.25 -5.49 -9.89
CA SER A 306 13.84 -4.95 -11.13
C SER A 306 15.35 -4.78 -11.00
N GLY A 307 16.11 -5.23 -12.02
CA GLY A 307 17.58 -5.20 -12.05
C GLY A 307 18.30 -6.23 -11.14
N LYS A 308 17.63 -6.74 -10.10
CA LYS A 308 18.16 -7.73 -9.15
C LYS A 308 17.87 -9.18 -9.53
N THR A 309 16.94 -9.39 -10.46
CA THR A 309 16.53 -10.71 -10.95
C THR A 309 17.22 -11.09 -12.26
N ALA A 310 17.15 -12.36 -12.61
CA ALA A 310 17.58 -12.86 -13.90
C ALA A 310 16.76 -12.19 -15.02
N SER A 311 17.39 -11.95 -16.18
CA SER A 311 16.69 -11.40 -17.33
C SER A 311 15.62 -12.39 -17.83
N SER A 312 14.61 -11.88 -18.53
CA SER A 312 13.57 -12.70 -19.16
C SER A 312 14.14 -13.71 -20.16
N THR A 313 15.29 -13.43 -20.76
CA THR A 313 15.99 -14.34 -21.68
C THR A 313 16.74 -15.48 -21.00
N SER A 314 16.94 -15.43 -19.69
CA SER A 314 17.60 -16.46 -18.87
C SER A 314 16.65 -17.09 -17.85
N SER A 315 15.34 -17.14 -18.16
CA SER A 315 14.29 -17.68 -17.29
C SER A 315 14.56 -19.11 -16.80
N ASP A 316 15.35 -19.88 -17.55
CA ASP A 316 15.55 -21.30 -17.27
C ASP A 316 16.80 -21.60 -16.44
N LYS A 317 17.62 -20.57 -16.18
CA LYS A 317 18.93 -20.70 -15.51
C LYS A 317 19.09 -19.68 -14.38
N CYS A 318 18.06 -19.52 -13.57
CA CYS A 318 18.02 -18.62 -12.42
C CYS A 318 17.92 -19.38 -11.09
N TRP A 319 18.12 -18.70 -9.97
CA TRP A 319 17.91 -19.27 -8.64
C TRP A 319 16.42 -19.31 -8.31
N ASN A 320 15.88 -20.50 -8.07
CA ASN A 320 14.46 -20.71 -7.78
C ASN A 320 14.15 -20.97 -6.30
N GLY A 321 15.12 -20.71 -5.41
CA GLY A 321 15.00 -20.99 -3.97
C GLY A 321 15.58 -22.34 -3.54
N ILE A 322 15.89 -23.24 -4.48
CA ILE A 322 16.45 -24.57 -4.19
C ILE A 322 17.74 -24.80 -5.00
N THR A 323 17.70 -24.54 -6.30
CA THR A 323 18.80 -24.80 -7.23
C THR A 323 18.78 -23.81 -8.40
N LYS A 324 19.72 -23.97 -9.33
CA LYS A 324 19.72 -23.28 -10.61
C LYS A 324 18.77 -23.99 -11.59
N ALA A 325 17.53 -23.51 -11.69
CA ALA A 325 16.51 -24.03 -12.59
C ALA A 325 15.38 -23.00 -12.77
N SER A 326 14.47 -23.27 -13.70
CA SER A 326 13.24 -22.48 -13.84
C SER A 326 12.42 -22.46 -12.54
N TYR A 327 11.71 -21.36 -12.32
CA TYR A 327 10.72 -21.24 -11.26
C TYR A 327 9.33 -21.56 -11.82
N LEU A 328 8.70 -22.61 -11.30
CA LEU A 328 7.42 -23.14 -11.79
C LEU A 328 6.18 -22.48 -11.20
N PRO A 329 6.14 -22.12 -9.89
CA PRO A 329 4.93 -21.54 -9.32
C PRO A 329 4.53 -20.23 -9.98
N GLU A 330 3.22 -20.00 -10.09
CA GLU A 330 2.66 -18.76 -10.61
C GLU A 330 2.82 -17.61 -9.61
N VAL A 331 2.71 -16.39 -10.13
CA VAL A 331 2.80 -15.18 -9.31
C VAL A 331 1.50 -14.98 -8.53
N MET A 332 1.61 -14.78 -7.22
CA MET A 332 0.46 -14.53 -6.34
C MET A 332 -0.23 -13.19 -6.65
N GLY A 333 -1.52 -13.13 -6.31
CA GLY A 333 -2.27 -11.87 -6.34
C GLY A 333 -1.72 -10.86 -5.32
N ASP A 334 -2.20 -9.62 -5.39
CA ASP A 334 -1.83 -8.55 -4.46
C ASP A 334 -2.71 -8.55 -3.20
N GLY A 335 -2.20 -8.05 -2.10
CA GLY A 335 -2.93 -7.97 -0.82
C GLY A 335 -2.86 -9.24 0.02
N LEU A 336 -3.25 -9.11 1.29
CA LEU A 336 -3.09 -10.13 2.32
C LEU A 336 -3.89 -11.40 2.02
N ALA A 337 -5.15 -11.24 1.57
CA ALA A 337 -6.04 -12.36 1.29
C ALA A 337 -5.52 -13.29 0.17
N ASN A 338 -4.76 -12.74 -0.78
CA ASN A 338 -4.23 -13.49 -1.92
C ASN A 338 -2.93 -14.26 -1.59
N GLN A 339 -2.41 -14.15 -0.36
CA GLN A 339 -1.19 -14.86 0.04
C GLN A 339 -1.44 -16.20 0.75
N ILE A 340 -2.70 -16.64 0.89
CA ILE A 340 -3.02 -17.88 1.60
C ILE A 340 -2.28 -19.10 1.03
N ASN A 341 -2.03 -19.11 -0.28
CA ASN A 341 -1.35 -20.19 -0.99
C ASN A 341 0.05 -19.76 -1.51
N ASN A 342 0.65 -18.72 -0.92
CA ASN A 342 1.97 -18.26 -1.36
C ASN A 342 3.02 -19.35 -1.06
N PRO A 343 3.73 -19.88 -2.07
CA PRO A 343 4.68 -20.99 -1.87
C PRO A 343 5.97 -20.57 -1.17
N GLU A 344 6.26 -19.26 -1.09
CA GLU A 344 7.54 -18.75 -0.58
C GLU A 344 7.47 -18.13 0.80
N VAL A 345 6.29 -17.64 1.21
CA VAL A 345 6.10 -16.95 2.49
C VAL A 345 4.81 -17.42 3.13
N GLU A 346 4.92 -18.06 4.29
CA GLU A 346 3.76 -18.45 5.09
C GLU A 346 3.22 -17.23 5.84
N ILE A 347 1.95 -16.88 5.60
CA ILE A 347 1.32 -15.67 6.14
C ILE A 347 -0.01 -16.00 6.79
N ASP A 348 -0.18 -15.56 8.04
CA ASP A 348 -1.44 -15.63 8.75
C ASP A 348 -2.36 -14.48 8.32
N ILE A 349 -3.25 -14.76 7.36
CA ILE A 349 -4.22 -13.79 6.84
C ILE A 349 -5.23 -13.31 7.89
N THR A 350 -5.35 -14.00 9.03
CA THR A 350 -6.28 -13.64 10.11
C THR A 350 -5.73 -12.54 11.02
N LYS A 351 -4.43 -12.21 10.89
CA LYS A 351 -3.74 -11.21 11.69
C LYS A 351 -3.21 -10.07 10.82
N PRO A 352 -4.09 -9.22 10.24
CA PRO A 352 -3.65 -8.05 9.50
C PRO A 352 -2.92 -7.06 10.42
N ASP A 353 -1.96 -6.34 9.86
CA ASP A 353 -1.21 -5.33 10.59
C ASP A 353 -2.13 -4.16 11.02
N ARG A 354 -2.13 -3.85 12.32
CA ARG A 354 -3.00 -2.82 12.89
C ARG A 354 -2.65 -1.42 12.40
N THR A 355 -1.37 -1.12 12.22
CA THR A 355 -0.91 0.19 11.74
C THR A 355 -1.35 0.41 10.29
N ILE A 356 -1.20 -0.59 9.43
CA ILE A 356 -1.70 -0.54 8.05
C ILE A 356 -3.22 -0.31 8.03
N ARG A 357 -3.98 -1.06 8.83
CA ARG A 357 -5.45 -0.91 8.89
C ARG A 357 -5.88 0.48 9.38
N GLN A 358 -5.14 1.08 10.32
CA GLN A 358 -5.35 2.46 10.73
C GLN A 358 -5.09 3.44 9.58
N GLN A 359 -4.02 3.25 8.79
CA GLN A 359 -3.73 4.12 7.65
C GLN A 359 -4.79 3.99 6.53
N ILE A 360 -5.30 2.78 6.28
CA ILE A 360 -6.44 2.56 5.38
C ILE A 360 -7.67 3.36 5.83
N MET A 361 -7.98 3.34 7.14
CA MET A 361 -9.09 4.11 7.68
C MET A 361 -8.88 5.63 7.52
N LEU A 362 -7.65 6.12 7.71
CA LEU A 362 -7.33 7.54 7.50
C LEU A 362 -7.51 7.94 6.02
N LEU A 363 -7.02 7.12 5.08
CA LEU A 363 -7.26 7.35 3.64
C LEU A 363 -8.76 7.42 3.31
N LYS A 364 -9.58 6.53 3.89
CA LYS A 364 -11.04 6.56 3.75
C LYS A 364 -11.65 7.86 4.24
N ILE A 365 -11.28 8.28 5.45
CA ILE A 365 -11.82 9.51 6.06
C ILE A 365 -11.47 10.72 5.20
N MET A 366 -10.21 10.83 4.76
CA MET A 366 -9.77 11.93 3.91
C MET A 366 -10.47 11.92 2.55
N SER A 367 -10.55 10.76 1.90
CA SER A 367 -11.24 10.63 0.61
C SER A 367 -12.70 11.05 0.72
N ASN A 368 -13.40 10.62 1.79
CA ASN A 368 -14.79 11.01 2.00
C ASN A 368 -14.95 12.49 2.32
N ARG A 369 -14.04 13.10 3.08
CA ARG A 369 -14.02 14.55 3.33
C ARG A 369 -13.85 15.34 2.03
N LEU A 370 -12.91 14.93 1.17
CA LEU A 370 -12.70 15.56 -0.14
C LEU A 370 -13.93 15.41 -1.05
N LYS A 371 -14.56 14.23 -1.08
CA LYS A 371 -15.83 14.02 -1.81
C LYS A 371 -16.96 14.92 -1.30
N ASN A 372 -17.06 15.11 0.02
CA ASN A 372 -18.06 16.00 0.60
C ASN A 372 -17.80 17.47 0.23
N ALA A 373 -16.53 17.90 0.26
CA ALA A 373 -16.13 19.25 -0.17
C ALA A 373 -16.43 19.49 -1.66
N LEU A 374 -16.16 18.50 -2.52
CA LEU A 374 -16.52 18.53 -3.95
C LEU A 374 -18.03 18.69 -4.19
N ASN A 375 -18.86 18.17 -3.29
CA ASN A 375 -20.31 18.31 -3.36
C ASN A 375 -20.83 19.63 -2.75
N GLY A 376 -19.94 20.53 -2.27
CA GLY A 376 -20.30 21.81 -1.67
C GLY A 376 -20.82 21.72 -0.22
N ASN A 377 -20.62 20.58 0.45
CA ASN A 377 -20.97 20.44 1.86
C ASN A 377 -19.88 21.05 2.74
N ASP A 378 -20.28 21.66 3.87
CA ASP A 378 -19.34 22.14 4.87
C ASP A 378 -18.60 20.96 5.50
N VAL A 379 -17.30 21.11 5.69
CA VAL A 379 -16.44 20.04 6.20
C VAL A 379 -15.65 20.60 7.37
N ASP A 380 -15.94 20.08 8.57
CA ASP A 380 -15.26 20.53 9.78
C ASP A 380 -13.91 19.82 9.92
N PHE A 381 -12.83 20.60 9.79
CA PHE A 381 -11.46 20.11 9.89
C PHE A 381 -11.00 20.20 11.33
N GLN A 382 -11.35 19.20 12.13
CA GLN A 382 -10.64 19.00 13.39
C GLN A 382 -9.17 18.66 13.07
N ASP A 383 -8.26 19.58 13.43
CA ASP A 383 -6.83 19.37 13.43
C ASP A 383 -6.51 18.12 14.27
N THR A 384 -6.23 16.99 13.61
CA THR A 384 -5.85 15.75 14.29
C THR A 384 -4.36 15.73 14.63
N SER A 385 -3.78 16.86 15.03
CA SER A 385 -2.35 16.91 15.32
C SER A 385 -1.98 16.27 16.64
N ASP A 386 -2.85 16.19 17.65
CA ASP A 386 -2.42 15.74 18.98
C ASP A 386 -3.42 14.81 19.67
N ASP A 387 -2.90 13.63 20.05
CA ASP A 387 -3.38 12.67 21.04
C ASP A 387 -4.78 12.03 20.90
N PHE A 388 -4.78 10.76 20.46
CA PHE A 388 -5.77 9.78 20.92
C PHE A 388 -5.53 9.49 22.41
N SER A 389 -5.88 10.43 23.28
CA SER A 389 -5.98 10.21 24.73
C SER A 389 -6.78 11.33 25.42
N GLY A 390 -8.09 11.38 25.15
CA GLY A 390 -9.03 12.27 25.84
C GLY A 390 -10.02 11.48 26.69
N SER A 391 -9.55 10.93 27.81
CA SER A 391 -10.42 10.46 28.90
C SER A 391 -10.35 11.51 30.01
N GLY A 392 -11.43 12.24 30.26
CA GLY A 392 -11.46 13.31 31.26
C GLY A 392 -12.81 14.00 31.36
N SER A 393 -13.72 13.42 32.14
CA SER A 393 -14.96 14.05 32.58
C SER A 393 -14.64 15.29 33.43
N GLY A 394 -14.99 16.47 32.94
CA GLY A 394 -14.94 17.70 33.73
C GLY A 394 -16.12 17.79 34.70
N MET A 395 -15.95 17.24 35.90
CA MET A 395 -16.74 17.64 37.06
C MET A 395 -16.13 18.91 37.66
N CYS A 396 -16.81 20.05 37.52
CA CYS A 396 -16.51 21.22 38.34
C CYS A 396 -17.36 21.16 39.60
N ALA A 397 -16.71 20.87 40.73
CA ALA A 397 -17.25 21.14 42.05
C ALA A 397 -17.18 22.65 42.36
N ASP A 398 -18.06 23.04 43.26
CA ASP A 398 -18.55 24.37 43.54
C ASP A 398 -17.52 25.46 43.94
N HIS A 399 -17.97 26.69 43.64
CA HIS A 399 -17.61 27.98 44.23
C HIS A 399 -16.14 28.45 44.17
N LEU A 400 -15.79 29.21 43.11
CA LEU A 400 -15.05 30.50 43.15
C LEU A 400 -14.59 30.96 41.75
N CYS A 401 -15.53 31.24 40.83
CA CYS A 401 -15.26 32.12 39.70
C CYS A 401 -16.33 33.22 39.64
N VAL A 402 -15.94 34.40 40.14
CA VAL A 402 -16.75 35.61 40.14
C VAL A 402 -16.66 36.28 38.76
N ARG A 403 -17.80 36.29 38.07
CA ARG A 403 -18.39 37.34 37.22
C ARG A 403 -17.48 38.26 36.37
N GLY A 404 -17.56 38.07 35.05
CA GLY A 404 -17.54 39.12 34.03
C GLY A 404 -18.70 38.85 33.04
N ARG A 405 -19.45 39.89 32.64
CA ARG A 405 -20.79 39.83 31.99
C ARG A 405 -20.92 39.01 30.68
N PRO A 406 -22.13 38.48 30.39
CA PRO A 406 -22.47 37.80 29.13
C PRO A 406 -22.94 38.76 28.01
N PRO A 407 -22.78 38.40 26.71
CA PRO A 407 -23.52 39.01 25.62
C PRO A 407 -24.98 38.54 25.59
N VAL A 408 -25.82 39.45 25.13
CA VAL A 408 -27.27 39.43 25.05
C VAL A 408 -27.76 38.50 23.95
N PHE A 409 -28.50 37.44 24.31
CA PHE A 409 -29.60 36.90 23.50
C PHE A 409 -30.69 36.37 24.45
N GLY A 410 -31.92 36.88 24.29
CA GLY A 410 -33.07 36.56 25.12
C GLY A 410 -33.56 35.11 25.01
N PRO A 411 -34.42 34.65 25.93
CA PRO A 411 -34.78 33.24 26.06
C PRO A 411 -35.80 32.82 25.00
N LYS A 412 -35.47 31.78 24.22
CA LYS A 412 -36.48 30.91 23.60
C LYS A 412 -37.11 30.07 24.71
N THR A 413 -38.38 30.34 24.99
CA THR A 413 -39.23 29.45 25.79
C THR A 413 -39.65 28.27 24.93
N ASP A 414 -38.93 27.15 25.01
CA ASP A 414 -39.50 25.85 24.68
C ASP A 414 -39.07 24.84 25.75
N ARG A 415 -40.07 24.25 26.41
CA ARG A 415 -39.86 23.19 27.41
C ARG A 415 -39.39 21.91 26.70
N PRO A 416 -38.37 21.20 27.20
CA PRO A 416 -38.01 19.90 26.66
C PRO A 416 -39.12 18.87 26.97
N LYS A 417 -39.60 18.18 25.93
CA LYS A 417 -40.51 17.02 26.06
C LYS A 417 -39.74 15.87 26.71
N LEU A 418 -40.18 15.50 27.91
CA LEU A 418 -39.76 14.30 28.63
C LEU A 418 -40.43 13.08 27.96
N TYR A 419 -39.67 12.22 27.28
CA TYR A 419 -40.17 10.89 26.91
C TYR A 419 -39.99 9.94 28.08
N ALA A 420 -41.09 9.32 28.50
CA ALA A 420 -41.13 8.34 29.57
C ALA A 420 -40.41 7.05 29.16
N TYR A 421 -39.59 6.53 30.09
CA TYR A 421 -39.03 5.18 30.03
C TYR A 421 -40.04 4.19 30.62
N VAL A 422 -40.33 3.09 29.92
CA VAL A 422 -41.04 1.88 30.43
C VAL A 422 -40.52 0.66 29.60
N PRO A 423 -40.59 -0.60 30.06
CA PRO A 423 -39.39 -1.38 30.37
C PRO A 423 -39.26 -2.68 29.56
N GLU A 424 -38.05 -3.24 29.66
CA GLU A 424 -37.63 -4.65 29.58
C GLU A 424 -38.37 -5.75 28.79
N ASN A 425 -37.48 -6.55 28.19
CA ASN A 425 -37.55 -8.01 27.97
C ASN A 425 -38.39 -8.54 26.81
N LYS A 426 -37.68 -8.79 25.69
CA LYS A 426 -37.90 -10.00 24.89
C LYS A 426 -36.59 -10.72 24.62
N ARG A 427 -36.43 -11.89 25.24
CA ARG A 427 -35.49 -12.94 24.81
C ARG A 427 -35.75 -13.24 23.34
N VAL A 428 -34.73 -13.09 22.50
CA VAL A 428 -34.78 -13.62 21.14
C VAL A 428 -34.38 -15.09 21.21
N LYS A 429 -35.30 -15.95 20.78
CA LYS A 429 -35.16 -17.40 20.68
C LYS A 429 -34.28 -17.70 19.47
N GLY A 430 -33.01 -18.03 19.71
CA GLY A 430 -32.12 -18.54 18.66
C GLY A 430 -32.60 -19.92 18.20
N SER A 431 -33.05 -20.01 16.95
CA SER A 431 -33.29 -21.28 16.27
C SER A 431 -31.94 -21.80 15.80
N GLY A 432 -31.38 -22.78 16.51
CA GLY A 432 -30.23 -23.54 16.05
C GLY A 432 -30.69 -24.59 15.04
N ASN A 433 -30.28 -24.46 13.79
CA ASN A 433 -30.39 -25.56 12.82
C ASN A 433 -29.36 -26.62 13.19
N GLN A 434 -29.85 -27.74 13.72
CA GLN A 434 -29.10 -28.99 13.83
C GLN A 434 -28.79 -29.49 12.41
N ILE A 435 -27.52 -29.52 12.05
CA ILE A 435 -27.03 -30.19 10.85
C ILE A 435 -27.11 -31.70 11.12
N GLN A 436 -28.11 -32.36 10.54
CA GLN A 436 -28.15 -33.82 10.48
C GLN A 436 -27.00 -34.34 9.61
N PRO A 437 -26.32 -35.44 10.00
CA PRO A 437 -25.28 -36.04 9.18
C PRO A 437 -25.90 -36.63 7.90
N SER A 438 -25.43 -36.14 6.76
CA SER A 438 -25.89 -36.52 5.44
C SER A 438 -25.61 -38.00 5.14
N VAL A 439 -26.69 -38.77 4.92
CA VAL A 439 -26.70 -40.15 4.38
C VAL A 439 -25.88 -40.27 3.08
N ILE A 440 -25.69 -39.15 2.37
CA ILE A 440 -24.90 -39.02 1.15
C ILE A 440 -23.42 -39.39 1.36
N LEU A 441 -22.83 -39.09 2.53
CA LEU A 441 -21.43 -39.41 2.82
C LEU A 441 -21.21 -40.92 3.01
N LEU A 442 -22.22 -41.60 3.54
CA LEU A 442 -22.21 -43.05 3.78
C LEU A 442 -22.38 -43.84 2.48
N VAL A 443 -23.19 -43.32 1.54
CA VAL A 443 -23.34 -43.89 0.19
C VAL A 443 -22.07 -43.73 -0.64
N LEU A 444 -21.35 -42.59 -0.51
CA LEU A 444 -20.07 -42.37 -1.20
C LEU A 444 -18.94 -43.26 -0.65
N LEU A 445 -18.93 -43.54 0.66
CA LEU A 445 -17.97 -44.48 1.26
C LEU A 445 -18.25 -45.94 0.84
N LEU A 446 -19.51 -46.33 0.67
CA LEU A 446 -19.86 -47.65 0.15
C LEU A 446 -19.53 -47.81 -1.34
N ALA A 447 -19.70 -46.75 -2.15
CA ALA A 447 -19.35 -46.77 -3.57
C ALA A 447 -17.83 -46.90 -3.80
N THR A 448 -17.01 -46.27 -2.96
CA THR A 448 -15.54 -46.38 -3.05
C THR A 448 -15.00 -47.76 -2.64
N LEU A 449 -15.70 -48.47 -1.75
CA LEU A 449 -15.36 -49.84 -1.36
C LEU A 449 -15.74 -50.88 -2.44
N LEU A 450 -16.80 -50.62 -3.21
CA LEU A 450 -17.22 -51.52 -4.30
C LEU A 450 -16.37 -51.35 -5.57
N LEU A 451 -15.73 -50.18 -5.76
CA LEU A 451 -14.83 -49.90 -6.89
C LEU A 451 -13.39 -50.39 -6.67
N ARG A 452 -13.08 -50.96 -5.51
CA ARG A 452 -11.72 -51.44 -5.17
C ARG A 452 -11.60 -52.97 -5.12
N ARG A 453 -12.48 -53.68 -5.84
CA ARG A 453 -12.45 -55.14 -5.95
C ARG A 453 -12.24 -55.61 -7.37
#